data_AF-A0A1H6AWF2-F1
#
_entry.id   AF-A0A1H6AWF2-F1
#
_cell.length_a   1.000
_cell.length_b   1.000
_cell.length_c   1.000
_cell.angle_alpha   90.00
_cell.angle_beta   90.00
_cell.angle_gamma   90.00
#
_symmetry.space_group_name_H-M   'P 1'
#
loop_
_entity.id
_entity.type
_entity.pdbx_description
1 polymer ?
#
loop_
_entity_poly.entity_id
_entity_poly.type
_entity_poly.pdbx_seq_one_letter_code
_entity_poly.pdbx_strand_id
1 'polypeptide(L)'
;MARKTPEQLAQEFEGRKAKGLAKGGAAYWPNVLANAVLKLTTGGSEISVATLLELIGKDAESNDVKLKAGAIEAIARLRQAVAKGADA
;
A
#
# COMPACT_ATOMS: atom_id res chain seq x y z
N MET A 1 16.37 -30.96 20.69
CA MET A 1 15.36 -29.92 20.36
C MET A 1 14.00 -30.58 20.34
N ALA A 2 13.02 -30.06 21.09
CA ALA A 2 11.65 -30.58 21.04
C ALA A 2 11.08 -30.38 19.62
N ARG A 3 10.47 -31.43 19.05
CA ARG A 3 9.80 -31.35 17.75
C ARG A 3 8.49 -30.58 17.93
N LYS A 4 8.28 -29.55 17.12
CA LYS A 4 7.03 -28.76 17.10
C LYS A 4 5.85 -29.65 16.70
N THR A 5 4.67 -29.34 17.22
CA THR A 5 3.45 -30.05 16.80
C THR A 5 3.03 -29.63 15.39
N PRO A 6 2.23 -30.45 14.69
CA PRO A 6 1.68 -30.08 13.38
C PRO A 6 0.93 -28.73 13.38
N GLU A 7 0.20 -28.43 14.44
CA GLU A 7 -0.56 -27.18 14.60
C GLU A 7 0.36 -25.96 14.70
N GLN A 8 1.47 -26.10 15.43
CA GLN A 8 2.49 -25.04 15.53
C GLN A 8 3.16 -24.78 14.18
N LEU A 9 3.40 -25.82 13.39
CA LEU A 9 3.96 -25.69 12.04
C LEU A 9 2.96 -25.03 11.06
N ALA A 10 1.68 -25.37 11.15
CA ALA A 10 0.63 -24.76 10.33
C ALA A 10 0.48 -23.26 10.64
N GLN A 11 0.47 -22.89 11.93
CA GLN A 11 0.41 -21.49 12.34
C GLN A 11 1.62 -20.68 11.85
N GLU A 12 2.82 -21.26 11.91
CA GLU A 12 4.02 -20.62 11.36
C GLU A 12 3.96 -20.44 9.84
N PHE A 13 3.41 -21.42 9.12
CA PHE A 13 3.26 -21.35 7.67
C PHE A 13 2.27 -20.24 7.26
N GLU A 14 1.10 -20.20 7.90
CA GLU A 14 0.10 -19.14 7.66
C GLU A 14 0.66 -17.75 8.00
N GLY A 15 1.41 -17.63 9.10
CA GLY A 15 2.11 -16.39 9.45
C GLY A 15 3.13 -15.94 8.39
N ARG A 16 3.90 -16.87 7.81
CA ARG A 16 4.83 -16.57 6.71
C ARG A 16 4.11 -16.14 5.44
N LYS A 17 3.01 -16.80 5.10
CA LYS A 17 2.19 -16.48 3.92
C LYS A 17 1.58 -15.09 4.04
N ALA A 18 1.02 -14.75 5.21
CA ALA A 18 0.49 -13.42 5.49
C ALA A 18 1.57 -12.33 5.37
N LYS A 19 2.77 -12.59 5.92
CA LYS A 19 3.92 -11.67 5.80
C LYS A 19 4.37 -11.47 4.35
N GLY A 20 4.40 -12.55 3.56
CA GLY A 20 4.71 -12.51 2.13
C GLY A 20 3.69 -11.69 1.34
N LEU A 21 2.40 -11.89 1.63
CA LEU A 21 1.31 -11.13 1.01
C LEU A 21 1.38 -9.65 1.36
N ALA A 22 1.66 -9.30 2.62
CA ALA A 22 1.82 -7.91 3.05
C ALA A 22 2.99 -7.22 2.33
N LYS A 23 4.15 -7.89 2.20
CA LYS A 23 5.31 -7.34 1.48
C LYS A 23 5.04 -7.19 -0.02
N GLY A 24 4.39 -8.18 -0.63
CA GLY A 24 4.01 -8.12 -2.04
C GLY A 24 2.93 -7.06 -2.33
N GLY A 25 1.98 -6.88 -1.41
CA GLY A 25 0.96 -5.84 -1.49
C GLY A 25 1.55 -4.43 -1.37
N ALA A 26 2.44 -4.20 -0.40
CA ALA A 26 3.12 -2.92 -0.26
C ALA A 26 3.95 -2.57 -1.52
N ALA A 27 4.60 -3.55 -2.16
CA ALA A 27 5.34 -3.34 -3.40
C ALA A 27 4.48 -2.87 -4.60
N TYR A 28 3.14 -2.96 -4.50
CA TYR A 28 2.20 -2.51 -5.51
C TYR A 28 1.95 -0.98 -5.49
N TRP A 29 2.50 -0.26 -4.50
CA TRP A 29 2.30 1.18 -4.33
C TRP A 29 2.54 2.05 -5.58
N PRO A 30 3.53 1.77 -6.46
CA PRO A 30 3.74 2.60 -7.65
C PRO A 30 2.56 2.56 -8.61
N ASN A 31 1.90 1.39 -8.73
CA ASN A 31 0.73 1.21 -9.58
C ASN A 31 -0.48 1.95 -9.00
N VAL A 32 -0.64 1.96 -7.68
CA VAL A 32 -1.71 2.73 -7.02
C VAL A 32 -1.55 4.22 -7.31
N LEU A 33 -0.34 4.75 -7.14
CA LEU A 33 -0.04 6.15 -7.42
C LEU A 33 -0.24 6.50 -8.91
N ALA A 34 0.27 5.68 -9.82
CA ALA A 34 0.11 5.88 -11.26
C ALA A 34 -1.37 5.88 -11.67
N ASN A 35 -2.17 4.94 -11.16
CA ASN A 35 -3.60 4.89 -11.45
C ASN A 35 -4.35 6.11 -10.90
N ALA A 36 -3.97 6.61 -9.72
CA ALA A 36 -4.56 7.83 -9.17
C ALA A 36 -4.28 9.05 -10.07
N VAL A 37 -3.02 9.19 -10.54
CA VAL A 37 -2.64 10.25 -11.50
C VAL A 37 -3.43 10.12 -12.80
N LEU A 38 -3.54 8.91 -13.36
CA LEU A 38 -4.30 8.67 -14.60
C LEU A 38 -5.77 9.02 -14.43
N LYS A 39 -6.41 8.62 -13.33
CA LYS A 39 -7.81 8.95 -13.02
C LYS A 39 -8.02 10.47 -12.98
N LEU A 40 -7.18 11.21 -12.25
CA LEU A 40 -7.25 12.68 -12.19
C LEU A 40 -7.06 13.31 -13.57
N THR A 41 -6.08 12.81 -14.34
CA THR A 41 -5.80 13.27 -15.72
C THR A 41 -7.02 13.09 -16.61
N THR A 42 -7.62 11.89 -16.63
CA THR A 42 -8.80 11.60 -17.45
C THR A 42 -10.03 12.39 -17.02
N GLY A 43 -10.13 12.73 -15.72
CA GLY A 43 -11.19 13.57 -15.19
C GLY A 43 -10.96 15.07 -15.37
N GLY A 44 -9.84 15.49 -15.98
CA GLY A 44 -9.46 16.90 -16.08
C GLY A 44 -9.27 17.60 -14.72
N SER A 45 -9.00 16.82 -13.68
CA SER A 45 -8.84 17.31 -12.31
C SER A 45 -7.39 17.74 -12.04
N GLU A 46 -7.21 18.68 -11.13
CA GLU A 46 -5.88 19.10 -10.68
C GLU A 46 -5.13 17.93 -10.02
N ILE A 47 -3.87 17.75 -10.43
CA ILE A 47 -2.96 16.80 -9.80
C ILE A 47 -2.17 17.56 -8.73
N SER A 48 -2.59 17.38 -7.48
CA SER A 48 -1.90 17.91 -6.31
C SER A 48 -1.73 16.82 -5.25
N VAL A 49 -0.87 17.06 -4.26
CA VAL A 49 -0.70 16.13 -3.13
C VAL A 49 -2.04 15.89 -2.42
N ALA A 50 -2.85 16.93 -2.25
CA ALA A 50 -4.14 16.82 -1.59
C ALA A 50 -5.10 15.93 -2.40
N THR A 51 -5.22 16.13 -3.71
CA THR A 51 -6.13 15.32 -4.55
C THR A 51 -5.65 13.88 -4.69
N LEU A 52 -4.33 13.65 -4.72
CA LEU A 52 -3.75 12.31 -4.70
C LEU A 52 -4.01 11.59 -3.37
N LEU A 53 -3.81 12.26 -2.23
CA LEU A 53 -4.07 11.67 -0.91
C LEU A 53 -5.54 11.31 -0.73
N GLU A 54 -6.46 12.17 -1.18
CA GLU A 54 -7.89 11.89 -1.13
C GLU A 54 -8.25 10.66 -1.97
N LEU A 55 -7.78 10.62 -3.23
CA LEU A 55 -8.14 9.54 -4.15
C LEU A 55 -7.53 8.19 -3.72
N ILE A 56 -6.27 8.18 -3.30
CA ILE A 56 -5.60 6.96 -2.81
C ILE A 56 -6.15 6.55 -1.44
N GLY A 57 -6.63 7.48 -0.62
CA GLY A 57 -7.29 7.18 0.65
C GLY A 57 -8.46 6.20 0.50
N LYS A 58 -9.23 6.34 -0.59
CA LYS A 58 -10.33 5.43 -0.93
C LYS A 58 -9.84 4.00 -1.20
N ASP A 59 -8.70 3.85 -1.86
CA ASP A 59 -8.07 2.54 -2.13
C ASP A 59 -7.53 1.89 -0.84
N ALA A 60 -7.18 2.67 0.19
CA ALA A 60 -6.76 2.15 1.51
C ALA A 60 -7.90 1.54 2.34
N GLU A 61 -9.16 1.86 1.99
CA GLU A 61 -10.35 1.27 2.59
C GLU A 61 -10.82 0.00 1.86
N SER A 62 -10.15 -0.39 0.77
CA SER A 62 -10.50 -1.57 -0.02
C SER A 62 -10.37 -2.88 0.77
N ASN A 63 -11.25 -3.83 0.45
CA ASN A 63 -11.15 -5.22 0.92
C ASN A 63 -10.09 -6.03 0.14
N ASP A 64 -9.60 -5.52 -1.00
CA ASP A 64 -8.46 -6.12 -1.70
C ASP A 64 -7.18 -5.81 -0.91
N VAL A 65 -6.60 -6.85 -0.32
CA VAL A 65 -5.41 -6.76 0.54
C VAL A 65 -4.21 -6.16 -0.19
N LYS A 66 -4.03 -6.43 -1.49
CA LYS A 66 -2.90 -5.88 -2.26
C LYS A 66 -3.13 -4.41 -2.55
N LEU A 67 -4.34 -4.03 -2.97
CA LEU A 67 -4.71 -2.65 -3.23
C LEU A 67 -4.59 -1.81 -1.96
N LYS A 68 -5.15 -2.29 -0.85
CA LYS A 68 -5.08 -1.65 0.46
C LYS A 68 -3.64 -1.44 0.93
N ALA A 69 -2.82 -2.50 0.89
CA ALA A 69 -1.42 -2.40 1.30
C ALA A 69 -0.61 -1.45 0.41
N GLY A 70 -0.83 -1.49 -0.91
CA GLY A 70 -0.22 -0.57 -1.86
C GLY A 70 -0.63 0.88 -1.64
N ALA A 71 -1.92 1.14 -1.33
CA ALA A 71 -2.44 2.47 -1.06
C ALA A 71 -1.87 3.07 0.23
N ILE A 72 -1.79 2.28 1.30
CA ILE A 72 -1.16 2.70 2.57
C ILE A 72 0.30 3.10 2.34
N GLU A 73 1.06 2.28 1.61
CA GLU A 73 2.46 2.58 1.30
C GLU A 73 2.59 3.82 0.39
N ALA A 74 1.72 3.98 -0.62
CA ALA A 74 1.72 5.15 -1.50
C ALA A 74 1.47 6.45 -0.71
N ILE A 75 0.50 6.44 0.23
CA ILE A 75 0.23 7.57 1.12
C ILE A 75 1.46 7.91 1.98
N ALA A 76 2.11 6.91 2.56
CA ALA A 76 3.30 7.12 3.38
C ALA A 76 4.44 7.75 2.55
N ARG A 77 4.66 7.29 1.32
CA ARG A 77 5.67 7.83 0.40
C ARG A 77 5.37 9.27 0.00
N LEU A 78 4.12 9.58 -0.34
CA LEU A 78 3.69 10.95 -0.66
C LEU A 78 3.96 11.90 0.51
N ARG A 79 3.55 11.52 1.73
CA ARG A 79 3.79 12.34 2.94
C ARG A 79 5.29 12.52 3.20
N GLN A 80 6.09 11.48 3.02
CA GLN A 80 7.55 11.57 3.17
C GLN A 80 8.16 12.51 2.13
N ALA A 81 7.71 12.45 0.88
CA ALA A 81 8.21 13.32 -0.19
C ALA A 81 7.88 14.79 0.09
N VAL A 82 6.66 15.09 0.57
CA VAL A 82 6.24 16.44 0.97
C VAL A 82 7.12 16.96 2.10
N ALA A 83 7.35 16.16 3.15
CA ALA A 83 8.20 16.54 4.26
C ALA A 83 9.62 16.89 3.80
N LYS A 84 10.22 16.03 2.94
CA LYS A 84 11.56 16.29 2.39
C LYS A 84 11.63 17.50 1.47
N GLY A 85 10.57 17.77 0.71
CA GLY A 85 10.49 18.93 -0.18
C GLY A 85 10.30 20.25 0.56
N ALA A 86 9.79 20.23 1.80
CA ALA A 86 9.69 21.43 2.64
C ALA A 86 11.04 21.86 3.25
N ASP A 87 12.02 20.94 3.29
CA ASP A 87 13.38 21.17 3.80
C ASP A 87 14.40 21.54 2.68
N ALA A 88 13.95 21.64 1.42
CA ALA A 88 14.77 21.89 0.22
C ALA A 88 14.62 23.32 -0.30
#